data_AF-E5AFR8-F1
#
_entry.id   AF-E5AFR8-F1
#
_cell.length_a   1.000
_cell.length_b   1.000
_cell.length_c   1.000
_cell.angle_alpha   90.00
_cell.angle_beta   90.00
_cell.angle_gamma   90.00
#
_symmetry.space_group_name_H-M   'P 1'
#
loop_
_entity.id
_entity.type
_entity.pdbx_description
1 polymer ?
#
loop_
_entity_poly.entity_id
_entity_poly.type
_entity_poly.pdbx_seq_one_letter_code
_entity_poly.pdbx_strand_id
1 'polypeptide(L)'
;MSGLCLPITRQFLLPLLPTLTWLLLFSSCKYISPEYRPAIWVRVLPALENILYGANLSNILSANKNTILDLLAWIPYGIVHYVSPVVVSACMFIWGPPGTLPIWARSFGYMNITAVLIQIVFPCSPPWYENQYGLAPANYSIIGNPAGLGAIDALFGVDLYTSTFHASPMVFGAFPSLHSGWATMETLFMGHVFPKLFPVYVFYTMWLWWSTMYFSHHYAIDLVAGSLLAGICYFFSRANFLPRPQADKEFRWDYDYVEIGDPADSAGYSMLDIYEEFQPHSDSDDWASGSSSSFSTGGRSPLGAHSPVDDAQSLWDGDTVGSDTEHPRKD
;
A
#
# COMPACT_ATOMS: atom_id res chain seq x y z
N MET A 1 -25.83 5.03 20.43
CA MET A 1 -25.93 3.84 21.29
C MET A 1 -26.46 2.63 20.54
N SER A 2 -27.78 2.48 20.33
CA SER A 2 -28.45 1.20 19.97
C SER A 2 -27.82 0.40 18.83
N GLY A 3 -27.31 1.05 17.77
CA GLY A 3 -26.65 0.37 16.64
C GLY A 3 -25.39 -0.43 17.01
N LEU A 4 -24.67 -0.05 18.07
CA LEU A 4 -23.51 -0.81 18.57
C LEU A 4 -23.93 -1.96 19.51
N CYS A 5 -25.14 -1.90 20.06
CA CYS A 5 -25.65 -2.90 21.00
C CYS A 5 -26.28 -4.11 20.28
N LEU A 6 -27.03 -3.87 19.20
CA LEU A 6 -27.72 -4.93 18.45
C LEU A 6 -26.72 -5.79 17.63
N PRO A 7 -26.77 -7.13 17.70
CA PRO A 7 -25.82 -8.01 17.03
C PRO A 7 -25.72 -7.83 15.51
N ILE A 8 -26.84 -7.55 14.84
CA ILE A 8 -26.90 -7.36 13.38
C ILE A 8 -26.17 -6.07 12.98
N THR A 9 -26.53 -4.92 13.58
CA THR A 9 -25.96 -3.63 13.18
C THR A 9 -24.52 -3.44 13.64
N ARG A 10 -24.11 -4.04 14.78
CA ARG A 10 -22.72 -3.93 15.26
C ARG A 10 -21.71 -4.61 14.33
N GLN A 11 -22.12 -5.66 13.59
CA GLN A 11 -21.27 -6.36 12.63
C GLN A 11 -20.86 -5.46 11.45
N PHE A 12 -21.72 -4.52 11.04
CA PHE A 12 -21.41 -3.53 10.00
C PHE A 12 -20.77 -2.26 10.58
N LEU A 13 -21.24 -1.79 11.74
CA LEU A 13 -20.75 -0.54 12.33
C LEU A 13 -19.33 -0.65 12.91
N LEU A 14 -19.00 -1.74 13.64
CA LEU A 14 -17.68 -1.86 14.29
C LEU A 14 -16.50 -1.89 13.30
N PRO A 15 -16.59 -2.52 12.11
CA PRO A 15 -15.55 -2.40 11.09
C PRO A 15 -15.53 -1.04 10.38
N LEU A 16 -16.67 -0.35 10.28
CA LEU A 16 -16.79 0.96 9.63
C LEU A 16 -16.32 2.12 10.54
N LEU A 17 -16.24 1.92 11.86
CA LEU A 17 -15.84 2.95 12.83
C LEU A 17 -14.54 3.71 12.45
N PRO A 18 -13.42 3.06 12.04
CA PRO A 18 -12.22 3.79 11.62
C PRO A 18 -12.45 4.71 10.42
N THR A 19 -13.27 4.30 9.46
CA THR A 19 -13.64 5.12 8.29
C THR A 19 -14.52 6.30 8.69
N LEU A 20 -15.48 6.11 9.61
CA LEU A 20 -16.30 7.20 10.16
C LEU A 20 -15.45 8.19 10.99
N THR A 21 -14.50 7.68 11.78
CA THR A 21 -13.55 8.50 12.54
C THR A 21 -12.64 9.32 11.62
N TRP A 22 -12.17 8.76 10.51
CA TRP A 22 -11.43 9.53 9.50
C TRP A 22 -12.29 10.64 8.86
N LEU A 23 -13.52 10.34 8.41
CA LEU A 23 -14.41 11.33 7.83
C LEU A 23 -14.70 12.48 8.81
N LEU A 24 -14.90 12.16 10.09
CA LEU A 24 -15.06 13.15 11.16
C LEU A 24 -13.78 13.95 11.41
N LEU A 25 -12.60 13.30 11.44
CA LEU A 25 -11.31 13.96 11.61
C LEU A 25 -11.03 14.95 10.47
N PHE A 26 -11.11 14.50 9.22
CA PHE A 26 -10.87 15.31 8.03
C PHE A 26 -11.83 16.51 7.95
N SER A 27 -13.13 16.29 8.12
CA SER A 27 -14.12 17.37 8.13
C SER A 27 -13.97 18.34 9.30
N SER A 28 -13.31 17.91 10.39
CA SER A 28 -12.99 18.76 11.55
C SER A 28 -11.71 19.58 11.41
N CYS A 29 -10.80 19.26 10.47
CA CYS A 29 -9.51 19.95 10.32
C CYS A 29 -9.65 21.48 10.12
N LYS A 30 -10.76 21.93 9.51
CA LYS A 30 -11.08 23.36 9.34
C LYS A 30 -11.23 24.12 10.65
N TYR A 31 -11.60 23.45 11.75
CA TYR A 31 -11.79 24.08 13.07
C TYR A 31 -10.50 24.23 13.88
N ILE A 32 -9.38 23.67 13.43
CA ILE A 32 -8.06 23.90 14.05
C ILE A 32 -7.66 25.34 13.74
N SER A 33 -7.57 26.22 14.75
CA SER A 33 -7.20 27.61 14.52
C SER A 33 -5.76 27.74 13.97
N PRO A 34 -5.45 28.69 13.05
CA PRO A 34 -4.12 28.82 12.46
C PRO A 34 -2.96 28.93 13.46
N GLU A 35 -3.17 29.47 14.67
CA GLU A 35 -2.13 29.55 15.71
C GLU A 35 -1.64 28.19 16.24
N TYR A 36 -2.45 27.13 16.06
CA TYR A 36 -2.12 25.75 16.49
C TYR A 36 -1.63 24.87 15.33
N ARG A 37 -1.56 25.39 14.11
CA ARG A 37 -1.12 24.63 12.93
C ARG A 37 0.38 24.82 12.69
N PRO A 38 1.12 23.79 12.23
CA PRO A 38 2.52 23.94 11.86
C PRO A 38 2.75 24.89 10.68
N ALA A 39 3.99 25.34 10.49
CA ALA A 39 4.41 26.02 9.28
C ALA A 39 4.27 25.09 8.06
N ILE A 40 3.82 25.66 6.93
CA ILE A 40 3.54 24.90 5.70
C ILE A 40 4.83 24.70 4.90
N TRP A 41 5.13 23.44 4.58
CA TRP A 41 6.32 23.04 3.84
C TRP A 41 6.13 23.20 2.33
N VAL A 42 6.46 24.39 1.81
CA VAL A 42 6.38 24.69 0.37
C VAL A 42 7.57 24.20 -0.46
N ARG A 43 8.65 23.73 0.19
CA ARG A 43 9.90 23.33 -0.49
C ARG A 43 10.21 21.84 -0.46
N VAL A 44 9.61 21.06 0.45
CA VAL A 44 10.04 19.67 0.68
C VAL A 44 9.67 18.77 -0.51
N LEU A 45 8.41 18.79 -0.96
CA LEU A 45 7.97 17.92 -2.05
C LEU A 45 8.63 18.27 -3.39
N PRO A 46 8.72 19.56 -3.82
CA PRO A 46 9.48 19.92 -5.02
C PRO A 46 10.97 19.53 -4.95
N ALA A 47 11.62 19.72 -3.80
CA ALA A 47 13.02 19.34 -3.64
C ALA A 47 13.22 17.82 -3.74
N LEU A 48 12.38 17.03 -3.06
CA LEU A 48 12.44 15.57 -3.13
C LEU A 48 12.11 15.05 -4.54
N GLU A 49 11.12 15.61 -5.23
CA GLU A 49 10.79 15.18 -6.60
C GLU A 49 11.95 15.42 -7.57
N ASN A 50 12.57 16.61 -7.53
CA ASN A 50 13.75 16.91 -8.34
C ASN A 50 14.98 16.05 -7.97
N ILE A 51 15.19 15.73 -6.68
CA ILE A 51 16.32 14.89 -6.23
C ILE A 51 16.13 13.42 -6.64
N LEU A 52 14.92 12.89 -6.54
CA LEU A 52 14.64 11.45 -6.74
C LEU A 52 14.34 11.07 -8.19
N TYR A 53 13.74 11.98 -8.98
CA TYR A 53 13.33 11.72 -10.35
C TYR A 53 14.04 12.61 -11.38
N GLY A 54 14.94 13.51 -10.95
CA GLY A 54 15.71 14.40 -11.82
C GLY A 54 14.93 15.56 -12.44
N ALA A 55 13.61 15.65 -12.18
CA ALA A 55 12.73 16.68 -12.70
C ALA A 55 11.46 16.80 -11.85
N ASN A 56 10.78 17.94 -11.95
CA ASN A 56 9.42 18.11 -11.42
C ASN A 56 8.41 17.43 -12.39
N LEU A 57 8.09 16.16 -12.10
CA LEU A 57 7.21 15.32 -12.90
C LEU A 57 5.80 15.90 -12.98
N SER A 58 5.29 16.46 -11.88
CA SER A 58 3.95 17.04 -11.85
C SER A 58 3.79 18.18 -12.85
N ASN A 59 4.78 19.09 -12.92
CA ASN A 59 4.76 20.24 -13.82
C ASN A 59 4.99 19.83 -15.30
N ILE A 60 5.81 18.81 -15.57
CA ILE A 60 5.98 18.26 -16.93
C ILE A 60 4.66 17.67 -17.45
N LEU A 61 3.96 16.91 -16.61
CA LEU A 61 2.69 16.29 -16.97
C LEU A 61 1.57 17.33 -17.12
N SER A 62 1.50 18.34 -16.24
CA SER A 62 0.45 19.37 -16.31
C SER A 62 0.67 20.41 -17.41
N ALA A 63 1.87 20.54 -17.98
CA ALA A 63 2.16 21.52 -19.03
C ALA A 63 1.41 21.29 -20.36
N ASN A 64 1.03 20.05 -20.68
CA ASN A 64 0.44 19.68 -21.97
C ASN A 64 -1.09 19.49 -21.85
N LYS A 65 -1.83 20.60 -21.72
CA LYS A 65 -3.30 20.58 -21.57
C LYS A 65 -4.05 20.36 -22.87
N ASN A 66 -5.01 19.44 -22.85
CA ASN A 66 -5.92 19.15 -23.95
C ASN A 66 -7.18 18.45 -23.43
N THR A 67 -8.36 18.81 -23.94
CA THR A 67 -9.66 18.26 -23.52
C THR A 67 -9.73 16.73 -23.50
N ILE A 68 -9.03 16.04 -24.40
CA ILE A 68 -8.96 14.56 -24.42
C ILE A 68 -8.17 14.04 -23.20
N LEU A 69 -7.04 14.67 -22.86
CA LEU A 69 -6.25 14.33 -21.68
C LEU A 69 -6.96 14.75 -20.39
N ASP A 70 -7.68 15.87 -20.39
CA ASP A 70 -8.53 16.30 -19.28
C ASP A 70 -9.62 15.26 -18.99
N LEU A 71 -10.34 14.79 -20.01
CA LEU A 71 -11.35 13.74 -19.85
C LEU A 71 -10.74 12.39 -19.43
N LEU A 72 -9.58 12.01 -20.00
CA LEU A 72 -8.89 10.76 -19.62
C LEU A 72 -8.33 10.81 -18.19
N ALA A 73 -7.92 11.97 -17.69
CA ALA A 73 -7.52 12.14 -16.29
C ALA A 73 -8.73 12.22 -15.35
N TRP A 74 -9.83 12.81 -15.82
CA TRP A 74 -11.05 13.00 -15.02
C TRP A 74 -11.79 11.69 -14.71
N ILE A 75 -11.77 10.70 -15.60
CA ILE A 75 -12.43 9.40 -15.36
C ILE A 75 -11.95 8.73 -14.05
N PRO A 76 -10.65 8.41 -13.85
CA PRO A 76 -10.19 7.81 -12.62
C PRO A 76 -10.27 8.76 -11.42
N TYR A 77 -9.87 10.02 -11.59
CA TYR A 77 -9.80 11.01 -10.51
C TYR A 77 -11.18 11.45 -10.00
N GLY A 78 -12.02 11.93 -10.90
CA GLY A 78 -13.26 12.63 -10.60
C GLY A 78 -14.48 11.74 -10.46
N ILE A 79 -14.41 10.48 -10.94
CA ILE A 79 -15.51 9.52 -10.90
C ILE A 79 -15.10 8.24 -10.14
N VAL A 80 -14.16 7.46 -10.68
CA VAL A 80 -13.90 6.10 -10.18
C VAL A 80 -13.44 6.13 -8.73
N HIS A 81 -12.46 6.97 -8.38
CA HIS A 81 -11.88 7.08 -7.04
C HIS A 81 -12.90 7.30 -5.90
N TYR A 82 -14.03 7.98 -6.17
CA TYR A 82 -15.07 8.21 -5.15
C TYR A 82 -16.11 7.07 -5.06
N VAL A 83 -16.22 6.25 -6.10
CA VAL A 83 -17.14 5.10 -6.19
C VAL A 83 -16.44 3.79 -5.81
N SER A 84 -15.13 3.68 -6.05
CA SER A 84 -14.34 2.47 -5.89
C SER A 84 -14.33 1.92 -4.45
N PRO A 85 -14.32 2.70 -3.35
CA PRO A 85 -14.37 2.11 -2.01
C PRO A 85 -15.69 1.38 -1.73
N VAL A 86 -16.79 1.80 -2.35
CA VAL A 86 -18.10 1.15 -2.23
C VAL A 86 -18.15 -0.12 -3.08
N VAL A 87 -17.63 -0.08 -4.30
CA VAL A 87 -17.54 -1.25 -5.20
C VAL A 87 -16.63 -2.31 -4.60
N VAL A 88 -15.43 -1.95 -4.13
CA VAL A 88 -14.50 -2.86 -3.44
C VAL A 88 -15.16 -3.42 -2.18
N SER A 89 -15.89 -2.61 -1.39
CA SER A 89 -16.63 -3.13 -0.22
C SER A 89 -17.68 -4.18 -0.59
N ALA A 90 -18.39 -4.01 -1.71
CA ALA A 90 -19.32 -5.02 -2.22
C ALA A 90 -18.59 -6.28 -2.73
N CYS A 91 -17.46 -6.12 -3.42
CA CYS A 91 -16.65 -7.25 -3.89
C CYS A 91 -16.08 -8.07 -2.73
N MET A 92 -15.53 -7.41 -1.70
CA MET A 92 -15.05 -8.03 -0.46
C MET A 92 -16.16 -8.68 0.39
N PHE A 93 -17.44 -8.43 0.06
CA PHE A 93 -18.59 -9.09 0.66
C PHE A 93 -19.09 -10.30 -0.15
N ILE A 94 -19.16 -10.20 -1.49
CA ILE A 94 -19.77 -11.25 -2.33
C ILE A 94 -18.79 -12.39 -2.62
N TRP A 95 -17.57 -12.06 -3.05
CA TRP A 95 -16.52 -13.03 -3.42
C TRP A 95 -15.41 -13.13 -2.36
N GLY A 96 -15.24 -12.09 -1.54
CA GLY A 96 -14.29 -12.13 -0.43
C GLY A 96 -14.72 -13.13 0.67
N PRO A 97 -13.79 -13.95 1.21
CA PRO A 97 -14.10 -14.92 2.27
C PRO A 97 -14.78 -14.29 3.52
N PRO A 98 -15.36 -15.12 4.43
CA PRO A 98 -15.97 -14.71 5.70
C PRO A 98 -15.09 -13.92 6.70
N GLY A 99 -14.77 -12.67 6.37
CA GLY A 99 -14.04 -11.71 7.21
C GLY A 99 -13.41 -10.57 6.43
N THR A 100 -13.25 -10.70 5.12
CA THR A 100 -12.49 -9.79 4.25
C THR A 100 -13.01 -8.35 4.24
N LEU A 101 -14.33 -8.12 4.02
CA LEU A 101 -14.93 -6.77 4.13
C LEU A 101 -14.65 -6.10 5.50
N PRO A 102 -14.90 -6.75 6.66
CA PRO A 102 -14.52 -6.20 7.95
C PRO A 102 -13.04 -5.81 8.12
N ILE A 103 -12.11 -6.49 7.44
CA ILE A 103 -10.70 -6.10 7.46
C ILE A 103 -10.46 -4.93 6.51
N TRP A 104 -10.92 -4.99 5.26
CA TRP A 104 -10.89 -3.89 4.29
C TRP A 104 -11.35 -2.54 4.90
N ALA A 105 -12.54 -2.50 5.51
CA ALA A 105 -13.11 -1.28 6.08
C ALA A 105 -12.27 -0.70 7.23
N ARG A 106 -11.57 -1.55 7.98
CA ARG A 106 -10.63 -1.14 9.04
C ARG A 106 -9.31 -0.67 8.47
N SER A 107 -8.68 -1.43 7.58
CA SER A 107 -7.38 -1.11 6.97
C SER A 107 -7.46 0.18 6.17
N PHE A 108 -8.51 0.37 5.38
CA PHE A 108 -8.82 1.61 4.67
C PHE A 108 -8.98 2.80 5.64
N GLY A 109 -9.80 2.63 6.69
CA GLY A 109 -10.04 3.69 7.67
C GLY A 109 -8.80 4.06 8.50
N TYR A 110 -8.01 3.10 8.98
CA TYR A 110 -6.79 3.36 9.75
C TYR A 110 -5.66 3.97 8.90
N MET A 111 -5.51 3.56 7.64
CA MET A 111 -4.61 4.22 6.69
C MET A 111 -5.01 5.69 6.49
N ASN A 112 -6.30 5.95 6.27
CA ASN A 112 -6.84 7.30 6.10
C ASN A 112 -6.70 8.17 7.38
N ILE A 113 -6.96 7.63 8.58
CA ILE A 113 -6.70 8.34 9.85
C ILE A 113 -5.21 8.72 9.92
N THR A 114 -4.31 7.76 9.69
CA THR A 114 -2.87 7.97 9.78
C THR A 114 -2.38 9.04 8.79
N ALA A 115 -2.85 8.98 7.54
CA ALA A 115 -2.53 9.98 6.53
C ALA A 115 -3.00 11.39 6.92
N VAL A 116 -4.24 11.55 7.38
CA VAL A 116 -4.76 12.86 7.81
C VAL A 116 -4.03 13.39 9.06
N LEU A 117 -3.64 12.50 10.00
CA LEU A 117 -2.78 12.90 11.12
C LEU A 117 -1.41 13.39 10.66
N ILE A 118 -0.78 12.74 9.68
CA ILE A 118 0.49 13.21 9.07
C ILE A 118 0.28 14.57 8.40
N GLN A 119 -0.80 14.75 7.62
CA GLN A 119 -1.10 16.02 6.95
C GLN A 119 -1.37 17.18 7.94
N ILE A 120 -1.86 16.91 9.15
CA ILE A 120 -2.01 17.91 10.22
C ILE A 120 -0.65 18.34 10.79
N VAL A 121 0.26 17.39 11.06
CA VAL A 121 1.57 17.69 11.71
C VAL A 121 2.67 18.07 10.71
N PHE A 122 2.51 17.69 9.44
CA PHE A 122 3.46 17.93 8.35
C PHE A 122 2.75 18.49 7.09
N PRO A 123 2.08 19.65 7.21
CA PRO A 123 1.34 20.26 6.10
C PRO A 123 2.28 20.65 4.96
N CYS A 124 2.00 20.15 3.76
CA CYS A 124 2.81 20.35 2.55
C CYS A 124 1.94 20.93 1.42
N SER A 125 2.50 21.86 0.64
CA SER A 125 1.76 22.48 -0.46
C SER A 125 1.79 21.63 -1.75
N PRO A 126 0.65 21.40 -2.42
CA PRO A 126 0.56 20.66 -3.69
C PRO A 126 1.14 21.44 -4.89
N PRO A 127 1.32 20.81 -6.07
CA PRO A 127 1.91 21.45 -7.26
C PRO A 127 1.21 22.72 -7.75
N TRP A 128 -0.12 22.81 -7.65
CA TRP A 128 -0.83 24.04 -8.04
C TRP A 128 -0.39 25.26 -7.24
N TYR A 129 0.06 25.07 -5.99
CA TYR A 129 0.58 26.16 -5.18
C TYR A 129 1.94 26.65 -5.70
N GLU A 130 2.86 25.74 -6.04
CA GLU A 130 4.13 26.09 -6.68
C GLU A 130 3.90 26.80 -8.02
N ASN A 131 2.95 26.32 -8.83
CA ASN A 131 2.64 26.93 -10.13
C ASN A 131 1.98 28.31 -10.05
N GLN A 132 1.33 28.66 -8.93
CA GLN A 132 0.66 29.94 -8.73
C GLN A 132 1.48 30.96 -7.92
N TYR A 133 2.27 30.49 -6.95
CA TYR A 133 2.98 31.32 -5.96
C TYR A 133 4.49 31.05 -5.89
N GLY A 134 5.00 30.06 -6.64
CA GLY A 134 6.37 29.58 -6.52
C GLY A 134 6.67 29.02 -5.13
N LEU A 135 7.93 29.12 -4.71
CA LEU A 135 8.38 28.69 -3.39
C LEU A 135 8.21 29.79 -2.31
N ALA A 136 7.18 30.63 -2.44
CA ALA A 136 6.84 31.68 -1.48
C ALA A 136 6.18 31.09 -0.21
N PRO A 137 6.44 31.62 0.99
CA PRO A 137 5.87 31.09 2.24
C PRO A 137 4.34 31.11 2.24
N ALA A 138 3.73 29.92 2.28
CA ALA A 138 2.29 29.74 2.38
C ALA A 138 1.77 30.06 3.78
N ASN A 139 0.47 30.39 3.88
CA ASN A 139 -0.23 30.63 5.14
C ASN A 139 -1.71 30.21 5.04
N TYR A 140 -2.38 30.04 6.18
CA TYR A 140 -3.73 29.47 6.26
C TYR A 140 -4.89 30.40 5.86
N SER A 141 -4.63 31.62 5.36
CA SER A 141 -5.67 32.43 4.68
C SER A 141 -5.88 32.07 3.21
N ILE A 142 -4.97 31.26 2.65
CA ILE A 142 -5.01 30.82 1.25
C ILE A 142 -6.04 29.70 1.13
N ILE A 143 -7.06 29.91 0.29
CA ILE A 143 -8.12 28.95 -0.01
C ILE A 143 -7.60 27.80 -0.88
N GLY A 144 -8.34 26.68 -0.90
CA GLY A 144 -8.07 25.60 -1.86
C GLY A 144 -8.37 26.04 -3.30
N ASN A 145 -7.73 25.37 -4.25
CA ASN A 145 -7.82 25.67 -5.68
C ASN A 145 -8.11 24.34 -6.42
N PRO A 146 -9.09 24.28 -7.36
CA PRO A 146 -9.39 23.08 -8.15
C PRO A 146 -8.30 22.72 -9.18
N ALA A 147 -7.29 23.59 -9.35
CA ALA A 147 -6.18 23.41 -10.25
C ALA A 147 -6.64 22.99 -11.67
N GLY A 148 -6.12 21.89 -12.20
CA GLY A 148 -6.51 21.41 -13.53
C GLY A 148 -7.96 20.96 -13.67
N LEU A 149 -8.70 20.71 -12.57
CA LEU A 149 -10.12 20.32 -12.62
C LEU A 149 -11.05 21.50 -12.95
N GLY A 150 -10.58 22.75 -12.83
CA GLY A 150 -11.33 23.92 -13.31
C GLY A 150 -11.63 23.86 -14.83
N ALA A 151 -10.83 23.11 -15.59
CA ALA A 151 -11.11 22.82 -16.99
C ALA A 151 -12.32 21.88 -17.18
N ILE A 152 -12.58 20.97 -16.23
CA ILE A 152 -13.73 20.05 -16.25
C ILE A 152 -15.02 20.79 -15.87
N ASP A 153 -14.98 21.62 -14.82
CA ASP A 153 -16.07 22.53 -14.46
C ASP A 153 -16.47 23.40 -15.67
N ALA A 154 -15.49 24.01 -16.33
CA ALA A 154 -15.72 24.83 -17.53
C ALA A 154 -16.23 24.03 -18.74
N LEU A 155 -15.77 22.77 -18.93
CA LEU A 155 -16.20 21.89 -20.02
C LEU A 155 -17.68 21.47 -19.91
N PHE A 156 -18.15 21.21 -18.68
CA PHE A 156 -19.53 20.79 -18.43
C PHE A 156 -20.47 21.94 -18.01
N GLY A 157 -19.95 23.14 -17.76
CA GLY A 157 -20.74 24.30 -17.33
C GLY A 157 -21.24 24.18 -15.88
N VAL A 158 -20.43 23.58 -14.99
CA VAL A 158 -20.76 23.30 -13.59
C VAL A 158 -19.76 23.96 -12.64
N ASP A 159 -20.15 24.11 -11.37
CA ASP A 159 -19.28 24.54 -10.27
C ASP A 159 -19.18 23.39 -9.24
N LEU A 160 -18.57 22.28 -9.65
CA LEU A 160 -18.45 21.08 -8.81
C LEU A 160 -17.09 21.05 -8.10
N TYR A 161 -16.01 21.14 -8.87
CA TYR A 161 -14.66 21.05 -8.31
C TYR A 161 -14.24 22.37 -7.68
N THR A 162 -14.53 23.50 -8.30
CA THR A 162 -14.18 24.84 -7.82
C THR A 162 -14.78 25.10 -6.44
N SER A 163 -16.10 24.96 -6.28
CA SER A 163 -16.77 25.04 -4.98
C SER A 163 -16.25 24.02 -3.95
N THR A 164 -16.01 22.75 -4.35
CA THR A 164 -15.53 21.69 -3.44
C THR A 164 -14.11 21.96 -2.93
N PHE A 165 -13.19 22.38 -3.80
CA PHE A 165 -11.81 22.68 -3.42
C PHE A 165 -11.72 23.99 -2.62
N HIS A 166 -12.52 25.01 -2.94
CA HIS A 166 -12.65 26.22 -2.12
C HIS A 166 -13.17 25.90 -0.70
N ALA A 167 -14.05 24.90 -0.57
CA ALA A 167 -14.59 24.43 0.70
C ALA A 167 -13.73 23.37 1.43
N SER A 168 -12.56 23.01 0.90
CA SER A 168 -11.71 21.95 1.46
C SER A 168 -11.32 22.23 2.93
N PRO A 169 -11.52 21.29 3.86
CA PRO A 169 -11.05 21.43 5.23
C PRO A 169 -9.52 21.52 5.39
N MET A 170 -8.78 21.13 4.36
CA MET A 170 -7.33 20.97 4.39
C MET A 170 -6.71 21.29 3.02
N VAL A 171 -6.26 22.54 2.88
CA VAL A 171 -5.63 23.06 1.63
C VAL A 171 -4.21 22.51 1.42
N PHE A 172 -3.45 22.35 2.50
CA PHE A 172 -2.03 21.98 2.48
C PHE A 172 -1.81 20.53 2.94
N GLY A 173 -2.67 19.62 2.48
CA GLY A 173 -2.67 18.20 2.83
C GLY A 173 -2.05 17.29 1.78
N ALA A 174 -1.04 17.76 1.03
CA ALA A 174 -0.49 16.99 -0.11
C ALA A 174 0.17 15.65 0.30
N PHE A 175 0.86 15.62 1.45
CA PHE A 175 1.68 14.48 1.88
C PHE A 175 1.14 13.79 3.15
N PRO A 176 1.00 12.45 3.17
CA PRO A 176 1.01 11.55 2.01
C PRO A 176 -0.27 11.69 1.19
N SER A 177 -0.27 11.27 -0.07
CA SER A 177 -1.47 11.34 -0.91
C SER A 177 -2.52 10.29 -0.50
N LEU A 178 -3.74 10.76 -0.24
CA LEU A 178 -4.88 9.85 -0.05
C LEU A 178 -5.30 9.16 -1.35
N HIS A 179 -5.18 9.84 -2.50
CA HIS A 179 -5.57 9.28 -3.80
C HIS A 179 -4.80 7.99 -4.13
N SER A 180 -3.46 8.01 -3.99
CA SER A 180 -2.64 6.82 -4.18
C SER A 180 -2.86 5.77 -3.09
N GLY A 181 -3.00 6.20 -1.83
CA GLY A 181 -3.26 5.32 -0.70
C GLY A 181 -4.55 4.51 -0.87
N TRP A 182 -5.62 5.12 -1.38
CA TRP A 182 -6.86 4.42 -1.70
C TRP A 182 -6.64 3.42 -2.83
N ALA A 183 -6.20 3.86 -4.01
CA ALA A 183 -6.08 2.98 -5.18
C ALA A 183 -5.10 1.82 -4.96
N THR A 184 -4.03 2.01 -4.17
CA THR A 184 -3.14 0.92 -3.74
C THR A 184 -3.79 -0.02 -2.74
N MET A 185 -4.57 0.47 -1.77
CA MET A 185 -5.35 -0.41 -0.88
C MET A 185 -6.37 -1.22 -1.69
N GLU A 186 -7.09 -0.57 -2.61
CA GLU A 186 -8.05 -1.19 -3.53
C GLU A 186 -7.38 -2.28 -4.36
N THR A 187 -6.21 -1.98 -4.93
CA THR A 187 -5.41 -2.91 -5.74
C THR A 187 -4.92 -4.12 -4.96
N LEU A 188 -4.47 -3.93 -3.72
CA LEU A 188 -3.97 -5.02 -2.89
C LEU A 188 -5.12 -5.93 -2.40
N PHE A 189 -6.26 -5.36 -1.98
CA PHE A 189 -7.43 -6.15 -1.57
C PHE A 189 -8.16 -6.81 -2.76
N MET A 190 -8.30 -6.13 -3.90
CA MET A 190 -8.89 -6.74 -5.10
C MET A 190 -7.95 -7.77 -5.73
N GLY A 191 -6.62 -7.58 -5.67
CA GLY A 191 -5.64 -8.60 -6.02
C GLY A 191 -5.69 -9.81 -5.08
N HIS A 192 -5.95 -9.61 -3.78
CA HIS A 192 -6.10 -10.70 -2.82
C HIS A 192 -7.32 -11.61 -3.10
N VAL A 193 -8.42 -11.07 -3.63
CA VAL A 193 -9.63 -11.84 -3.97
C VAL A 193 -9.66 -12.28 -5.44
N PHE A 194 -9.07 -11.50 -6.34
CA PHE A 194 -9.02 -11.75 -7.78
C PHE A 194 -7.58 -11.61 -8.31
N PRO A 195 -6.65 -12.52 -7.94
CA PRO A 195 -5.24 -12.42 -8.28
C PRO A 195 -5.01 -12.22 -9.78
N LYS A 196 -5.72 -12.98 -10.62
CA LYS A 196 -5.70 -12.90 -12.10
C LYS A 196 -6.09 -11.53 -12.68
N LEU A 197 -6.67 -10.62 -11.90
CA LEU A 197 -7.02 -9.24 -12.31
C LEU A 197 -6.05 -8.18 -11.76
N PHE A 198 -5.05 -8.55 -10.96
CA PHE A 198 -4.11 -7.62 -10.32
C PHE A 198 -3.46 -6.59 -11.26
N PRO A 199 -2.97 -6.94 -12.48
CA PRO A 199 -2.46 -5.98 -13.47
C PRO A 199 -3.46 -4.90 -13.87
N VAL A 200 -4.77 -5.19 -13.87
CA VAL A 200 -5.83 -4.21 -14.19
C VAL A 200 -5.95 -3.18 -13.07
N TYR A 201 -5.86 -3.61 -11.81
CA TYR A 201 -5.89 -2.70 -10.66
C TYR A 201 -4.57 -1.91 -10.50
N VAL A 202 -3.42 -2.52 -10.79
CA VAL A 202 -2.13 -1.83 -10.90
C VAL A 202 -2.18 -0.76 -12.00
N PHE A 203 -2.72 -1.08 -13.18
CA PHE A 203 -2.94 -0.11 -14.26
C PHE A 203 -3.83 1.05 -13.81
N TYR A 204 -4.97 0.77 -13.16
CA TYR A 204 -5.84 1.80 -12.59
C TYR A 204 -5.12 2.68 -11.56
N THR A 205 -4.30 2.10 -10.68
CA THR A 205 -3.49 2.87 -9.71
C THR A 205 -2.53 3.82 -10.43
N MET A 206 -1.78 3.33 -11.42
CA MET A 206 -0.85 4.16 -12.20
C MET A 206 -1.59 5.23 -13.02
N TRP A 207 -2.78 4.93 -13.54
CA TRP A 207 -3.63 5.89 -14.24
C TRP A 207 -4.17 6.99 -13.31
N LEU A 208 -4.58 6.66 -12.08
CA LEU A 208 -4.96 7.64 -11.06
C LEU A 208 -3.77 8.50 -10.64
N TRP A 209 -2.59 7.91 -10.40
CA TRP A 209 -1.36 8.66 -10.09
C TRP A 209 -1.05 9.69 -11.19
N TRP A 210 -1.03 9.26 -12.46
CA TRP A 210 -0.85 10.16 -13.60
C TRP A 210 -1.89 11.29 -13.59
N SER A 211 -3.16 10.97 -13.32
CA SER A 211 -4.26 11.95 -13.28
C SER A 211 -4.10 12.98 -12.16
N THR A 212 -3.66 12.57 -10.98
CA THR A 212 -3.41 13.48 -9.84
C THR A 212 -2.23 14.43 -10.09
N MET A 213 -1.18 13.97 -10.76
CA MET A 213 -0.05 14.80 -11.20
C MET A 213 -0.46 15.72 -12.35
N TYR A 214 -1.17 15.20 -13.37
CA TYR A 214 -1.66 15.96 -14.51
C TYR A 214 -2.57 17.12 -14.09
N PHE A 215 -3.46 16.93 -13.10
CA PHE A 215 -4.28 18.02 -12.55
C PHE A 215 -3.54 18.91 -11.52
N SER A 216 -2.24 18.72 -11.31
CA SER A 216 -1.39 19.50 -10.38
C SER A 216 -1.81 19.43 -8.91
N HIS A 217 -2.39 18.30 -8.49
CA HIS A 217 -2.82 18.08 -7.09
C HIS A 217 -1.80 17.35 -6.23
N HIS A 218 -0.90 16.56 -6.82
CA HIS A 218 0.05 15.71 -6.12
C HIS A 218 1.39 15.63 -6.87
N TYR A 219 2.49 15.47 -6.14
CA TYR A 219 3.82 15.15 -6.68
C TYR A 219 4.03 13.62 -6.64
N ALA A 220 4.90 13.09 -7.49
CA ALA A 220 5.23 11.66 -7.52
C ALA A 220 5.67 11.11 -6.15
N ILE A 221 6.38 11.93 -5.34
CA ILE A 221 6.87 11.53 -4.03
C ILE A 221 5.76 11.38 -2.97
N ASP A 222 4.71 12.21 -3.00
CA ASP A 222 3.60 12.09 -2.06
C ASP A 222 2.63 10.96 -2.44
N LEU A 223 2.55 10.63 -3.73
CA LEU A 223 1.88 9.44 -4.24
C LEU A 223 2.58 8.16 -3.78
N VAL A 224 3.91 8.07 -3.94
CA VAL A 224 4.72 6.96 -3.40
C VAL A 224 4.50 6.80 -1.90
N ALA A 225 4.53 7.89 -1.13
CA ALA A 225 4.33 7.83 0.32
C ALA A 225 2.93 7.33 0.73
N GLY A 226 1.87 7.74 0.00
CA GLY A 226 0.51 7.23 0.21
C GLY A 226 0.38 5.73 -0.06
N SER A 227 0.99 5.25 -1.14
CA SER A 227 1.00 3.83 -1.49
C SER A 227 1.88 2.97 -0.58
N LEU A 228 3.00 3.50 -0.07
CA LEU A 228 3.79 2.84 0.97
C LEU A 228 3.00 2.71 2.28
N LEU A 229 2.29 3.75 2.71
CA LEU A 229 1.42 3.70 3.89
C LEU A 229 0.28 2.68 3.70
N ALA A 230 -0.34 2.66 2.52
CA ALA A 230 -1.35 1.66 2.17
C ALA A 230 -0.78 0.23 2.17
N GLY A 231 0.42 0.03 1.61
CA GLY A 231 1.13 -1.24 1.64
C GLY A 231 1.41 -1.73 3.07
N ILE A 232 1.94 -0.86 3.95
CA ILE A 232 2.18 -1.18 5.37
C ILE A 232 0.89 -1.61 6.05
N CYS A 233 -0.20 -0.84 5.89
CA CYS A 233 -1.50 -1.17 6.47
C CYS A 233 -2.09 -2.46 5.88
N TYR A 234 -1.91 -2.72 4.58
CA TYR A 234 -2.35 -3.96 3.93
C TYR A 234 -1.57 -5.18 4.44
N PHE A 235 -0.24 -5.19 4.36
CA PHE A 235 0.58 -6.35 4.73
C PHE A 235 0.47 -6.68 6.23
N PHE A 236 0.39 -5.66 7.10
CA PHE A 236 0.06 -5.86 8.50
C PHE A 236 -1.32 -6.52 8.69
N SER A 237 -2.31 -6.11 7.90
CA SER A 237 -3.65 -6.71 7.92
C SER A 237 -3.67 -8.13 7.35
N ARG A 238 -2.93 -8.40 6.28
CA ARG A 238 -2.77 -9.73 5.66
C ARG A 238 -2.22 -10.74 6.67
N ALA A 239 -1.07 -10.43 7.26
CA ALA A 239 -0.37 -11.37 8.15
C ALA A 239 -1.14 -11.68 9.45
N ASN A 240 -1.96 -10.75 9.95
CA ASN A 240 -2.59 -10.88 11.27
C ASN A 240 -4.11 -11.14 11.27
N PHE A 241 -4.85 -10.73 10.23
CA PHE A 241 -6.32 -10.67 10.30
C PHE A 241 -7.07 -11.06 9.02
N LEU A 242 -6.44 -11.01 7.85
CA LEU A 242 -7.13 -11.20 6.57
C LEU A 242 -7.35 -12.69 6.28
N PRO A 243 -8.59 -13.13 6.00
CA PRO A 243 -8.85 -14.48 5.53
C PRO A 243 -8.18 -14.77 4.17
N ARG A 244 -7.57 -15.94 4.02
CA ARG A 244 -7.10 -16.46 2.73
C ARG A 244 -8.29 -16.86 1.82
N PRO A 245 -8.22 -16.65 0.50
CA PRO A 245 -9.10 -17.33 -0.46
C PRO A 245 -8.81 -18.83 -0.46
N GLN A 246 -9.80 -19.63 -0.85
CA GLN A 246 -9.67 -21.07 -1.06
C GLN A 246 -10.10 -21.40 -2.50
N ALA A 247 -9.32 -22.21 -3.21
CA ALA A 247 -9.43 -22.36 -4.67
C ALA A 247 -10.75 -23.03 -5.14
N ASP A 248 -11.44 -23.73 -4.24
CA ASP A 248 -12.74 -24.35 -4.45
C ASP A 248 -13.94 -23.47 -4.05
N LYS A 249 -13.70 -22.22 -3.58
CA LYS A 249 -14.71 -21.35 -2.96
C LYS A 249 -14.81 -19.99 -3.67
N GLU A 250 -15.79 -19.84 -4.58
CA GLU A 250 -15.97 -18.61 -5.37
C GLU A 250 -16.70 -17.49 -4.60
N PHE A 251 -17.71 -17.84 -3.81
CA PHE A 251 -18.57 -16.90 -3.10
C PHE A 251 -18.42 -17.04 -1.58
N ARG A 252 -18.70 -15.95 -0.85
CA ARG A 252 -18.66 -15.89 0.62
C ARG A 252 -19.37 -17.06 1.31
N TRP A 253 -20.48 -17.51 0.75
CA TRP A 253 -21.35 -18.53 1.36
C TRP A 253 -20.84 -19.96 1.17
N ASP A 254 -19.82 -20.16 0.33
CA ASP A 254 -19.24 -21.48 0.06
C ASP A 254 -18.24 -21.88 1.17
N TYR A 255 -17.74 -20.91 1.94
CA TYR A 255 -16.70 -21.09 2.95
C TYR A 255 -17.25 -21.66 4.27
N ASP A 256 -16.99 -22.94 4.52
CA ASP A 256 -17.29 -23.62 5.81
C ASP A 256 -16.38 -23.14 6.96
N TYR A 257 -15.16 -22.71 6.62
CA TYR A 257 -14.14 -22.18 7.54
C TYR A 257 -13.31 -21.10 6.85
N VAL A 258 -12.46 -20.40 7.60
CA VAL A 258 -11.48 -19.44 7.09
C VAL A 258 -10.15 -19.59 7.82
N GLU A 259 -9.05 -19.27 7.12
CA GLU A 259 -7.69 -19.34 7.61
C GLU A 259 -7.02 -17.96 7.48
N ILE A 260 -6.12 -17.61 8.39
CA ILE A 260 -5.52 -16.27 8.50
C ILE A 260 -4.00 -16.43 8.66
N GLY A 261 -3.23 -15.53 8.05
CA GLY A 261 -1.77 -15.62 7.98
C GLY A 261 -1.29 -16.48 6.82
N ASP A 262 0.03 -16.56 6.64
CA ASP A 262 0.65 -17.30 5.55
C ASP A 262 0.70 -18.83 5.84
N PRO A 263 0.75 -19.71 4.81
CA PRO A 263 0.84 -21.16 5.00
C PRO A 263 2.11 -21.58 5.74
N ALA A 264 1.97 -22.52 6.68
CA ALA A 264 3.09 -23.02 7.49
C ALA A 264 4.19 -23.69 6.65
N ASP A 265 3.83 -24.30 5.51
CA ASP A 265 4.73 -25.04 4.63
C ASP A 265 5.44 -24.15 3.58
N SER A 266 5.12 -22.85 3.53
CA SER A 266 5.54 -21.92 2.47
C SER A 266 6.34 -20.74 3.03
N ALA A 267 7.55 -21.05 3.50
CA ALA A 267 8.48 -20.08 4.09
C ALA A 267 9.13 -19.14 3.05
N GLY A 268 8.33 -18.34 2.33
CA GLY A 268 8.88 -17.50 1.26
C GLY A 268 7.97 -16.52 0.52
N TYR A 269 6.71 -16.28 0.91
CA TYR A 269 5.78 -15.42 0.14
C TYR A 269 6.32 -14.01 -0.14
N SER A 270 6.86 -13.83 -1.34
CA SER A 270 7.49 -12.61 -1.81
C SER A 270 6.56 -11.88 -2.78
N MET A 271 6.97 -10.69 -3.22
CA MET A 271 6.30 -9.95 -4.29
C MET A 271 6.43 -10.67 -5.66
N LEU A 272 7.30 -11.70 -5.76
CA LEU A 272 7.44 -12.55 -6.95
C LEU A 272 6.33 -13.61 -7.09
N ASP A 273 5.74 -14.10 -6.01
CA ASP A 273 4.76 -15.19 -6.06
C ASP A 273 3.47 -14.75 -6.79
N ILE A 274 3.12 -13.47 -6.67
CA ILE A 274 2.07 -12.83 -7.48
C ILE A 274 2.39 -12.95 -8.98
N TYR A 275 3.67 -12.91 -9.36
CA TYR A 275 4.15 -13.08 -10.73
C TYR A 275 4.17 -14.55 -11.18
N GLU A 276 4.38 -15.50 -10.28
CA GLU A 276 4.26 -16.93 -10.59
C GLU A 276 2.80 -17.36 -10.76
N GLU A 277 1.85 -16.79 -10.02
CA GLU A 277 0.40 -17.01 -10.25
C GLU A 277 -0.08 -16.45 -11.62
N PHE A 278 0.73 -15.62 -12.28
CA PHE A 278 0.50 -15.18 -13.67
C PHE A 278 1.08 -16.10 -14.74
N GLN A 279 1.84 -17.13 -14.38
CA GLN A 279 2.16 -18.22 -15.31
C GLN A 279 0.89 -19.06 -15.53
N PRO A 280 0.36 -19.20 -16.76
CA PRO A 280 -0.54 -20.31 -17.03
C PRO A 280 0.25 -21.61 -16.83
N HIS A 281 -0.23 -22.53 -15.99
CA HIS A 281 0.39 -23.85 -15.88
C HIS A 281 0.47 -24.48 -17.28
N SER A 282 1.69 -24.73 -17.75
CA SER A 282 1.90 -25.54 -18.93
C SER A 282 1.74 -26.99 -18.50
N ASP A 283 0.71 -27.68 -19.00
CA ASP A 283 0.41 -29.09 -18.73
C ASP A 283 1.43 -30.03 -19.42
N SER A 284 2.73 -29.76 -19.22
CA SER A 284 3.84 -30.35 -19.96
C SER A 284 5.16 -30.23 -19.20
N ASP A 285 5.38 -31.07 -18.18
CA ASP A 285 6.71 -31.64 -17.89
C ASP A 285 6.70 -32.87 -16.96
N ASP A 286 5.57 -33.60 -16.90
CA ASP A 286 5.41 -34.84 -16.10
C ASP A 286 6.10 -36.07 -16.73
N TRP A 287 7.25 -35.88 -17.40
CA TRP A 287 7.96 -36.94 -18.14
C TRP A 287 9.50 -36.90 -18.07
N ALA A 288 10.11 -35.91 -17.41
CA ALA A 288 11.57 -35.75 -17.34
C ALA A 288 12.26 -36.47 -16.15
N SER A 289 11.49 -37.01 -15.20
CA SER A 289 11.99 -37.64 -13.96
C SER A 289 12.55 -39.07 -14.17
N GLY A 290 13.51 -39.23 -15.10
CA GLY A 290 13.99 -40.54 -15.57
C GLY A 290 15.50 -40.63 -15.84
N SER A 291 16.29 -40.92 -14.79
CA SER A 291 17.59 -41.61 -14.84
C SER A 291 18.70 -41.13 -15.80
N SER A 292 19.59 -40.24 -15.32
CA SER A 292 21.02 -40.21 -15.73
C SER A 292 21.88 -39.62 -14.59
N SER A 293 22.63 -40.43 -13.83
CA SER A 293 23.98 -40.95 -14.15
C SER A 293 25.05 -39.86 -14.27
N SER A 294 25.77 -39.60 -13.17
CA SER A 294 26.84 -38.58 -13.08
C SER A 294 28.03 -38.90 -14.01
N PHE A 295 28.46 -37.92 -14.80
CA PHE A 295 29.71 -37.97 -15.56
C PHE A 295 30.82 -37.20 -14.85
N SER A 296 32.05 -37.71 -14.92
CA SER A 296 33.18 -37.28 -14.09
C SER A 296 34.36 -36.73 -14.89
N THR A 297 34.85 -35.55 -14.50
CA THR A 297 36.19 -35.02 -14.82
C THR A 297 36.68 -34.17 -13.65
N GLY A 298 37.91 -34.27 -13.16
CA GLY A 298 38.98 -35.23 -13.47
C GLY A 298 40.28 -34.81 -12.77
N GLY A 299 40.66 -35.48 -11.67
CA GLY A 299 41.74 -35.03 -10.79
C GLY A 299 42.61 -36.17 -10.23
N ARG A 300 43.87 -36.20 -10.67
CA ARG A 300 44.99 -37.12 -10.35
C ARG A 300 44.97 -37.82 -8.96
N SER A 301 45.04 -39.16 -9.00
CA SER A 301 45.48 -40.08 -7.93
C SER A 301 47.01 -40.04 -7.72
N PRO A 302 47.65 -40.88 -6.85
CA PRO A 302 47.11 -41.82 -5.84
C PRO A 302 47.81 -41.79 -4.44
N LEU A 303 47.25 -42.47 -3.43
CA LEU A 303 47.92 -43.43 -2.49
C LEU A 303 47.04 -43.75 -1.25
N GLY A 304 47.07 -45.00 -0.76
CA GLY A 304 46.44 -45.45 0.51
C GLY A 304 44.89 -45.49 0.49
N ALA A 305 44.17 -46.60 0.26
CA ALA A 305 44.21 -47.97 0.80
C ALA A 305 43.50 -48.14 2.17
N HIS A 306 42.59 -49.14 2.20
CA HIS A 306 41.82 -49.69 3.33
C HIS A 306 40.61 -48.93 3.90
N SER A 307 39.46 -49.61 3.81
CA SER A 307 38.33 -49.60 4.75
C SER A 307 38.26 -51.02 5.39
N PRO A 308 37.28 -51.35 6.25
CA PRO A 308 36.54 -50.53 7.22
C PRO A 308 36.63 -51.14 8.66
N VAL A 309 36.18 -50.40 9.68
CA VAL A 309 35.61 -51.01 10.90
C VAL A 309 34.66 -50.04 11.59
N ASP A 310 33.49 -50.53 12.00
CA ASP A 310 32.83 -50.06 13.21
C ASP A 310 33.65 -50.51 14.43
N ASP A 311 33.66 -49.73 15.51
CA ASP A 311 33.21 -50.29 16.79
C ASP A 311 32.81 -49.18 17.78
N ALA A 312 32.04 -49.56 18.79
CA ALA A 312 31.48 -48.63 19.77
C ALA A 312 32.19 -48.69 21.14
N GLN A 313 31.99 -47.63 21.93
CA GLN A 313 32.25 -47.57 23.38
C GLN A 313 33.69 -47.77 23.88
N SER A 314 34.27 -46.70 24.43
CA SER A 314 34.70 -46.72 25.84
C SER A 314 35.03 -45.30 26.34
N LEU A 315 34.73 -45.04 27.61
CA LEU A 315 35.32 -43.93 28.36
C LEU A 315 36.71 -44.34 28.89
N TRP A 316 37.55 -43.38 29.27
CA TRP A 316 38.04 -43.18 30.65
C TRP A 316 39.19 -42.15 30.65
N ASP A 317 39.36 -41.45 31.78
CA ASP A 317 40.15 -40.22 31.90
C ASP A 317 41.68 -40.38 31.97
N GLY A 318 42.40 -39.26 31.81
CA GLY A 318 43.88 -39.20 31.86
C GLY A 318 44.43 -37.78 32.12
N ASP A 319 44.41 -37.37 33.39
CA ASP A 319 45.15 -36.23 33.97
C ASP A 319 46.67 -36.22 33.62
N THR A 320 47.46 -35.14 33.61
CA THR A 320 47.30 -33.66 33.81
C THR A 320 48.26 -32.96 32.80
N VAL A 321 48.67 -31.67 32.78
CA VAL A 321 48.68 -30.44 33.62
C VAL A 321 48.73 -29.22 32.66
N GLY A 322 48.48 -27.96 33.02
CA GLY A 322 48.15 -27.36 34.33
C GLY A 322 49.09 -26.20 34.70
N SER A 323 48.58 -24.95 34.77
CA SER A 323 49.31 -23.76 35.25
C SER A 323 48.36 -22.67 35.79
N ASP A 324 48.26 -22.59 37.11
CA ASP A 324 48.18 -21.40 37.97
C ASP A 324 47.63 -20.08 37.39
N THR A 325 46.46 -19.68 37.92
CA THR A 325 46.18 -18.46 38.73
C THR A 325 46.95 -17.15 38.45
N GLU A 326 46.37 -15.95 38.59
CA GLU A 326 45.35 -15.56 39.59
C GLU A 326 44.47 -14.39 39.12
N HIS A 327 43.32 -14.18 39.77
CA HIS A 327 42.43 -13.03 39.58
C HIS A 327 42.79 -11.90 40.55
N PRO A 328 42.47 -10.63 40.23
CA PRO A 328 41.47 -10.00 41.10
C PRO A 328 40.44 -9.15 40.35
N ARG A 329 39.37 -8.76 41.08
CA ARG A 329 38.43 -7.71 40.69
C ARG A 329 39.08 -6.33 40.84
N LYS A 330 38.76 -5.39 39.94
CA LYS A 330 37.86 -4.28 40.27
C LYS A 330 37.46 -3.42 39.08
N ASP A 331 36.36 -2.70 39.31
CA ASP A 331 35.80 -1.54 38.60
C ASP A 331 35.46 -1.71 37.11
#